data_AF-A0A4U8YRN0-F1
#
_entry.id   AF-A0A4U8YRN0-F1
#
_cell.length_a   1.000
_cell.length_b   1.000
_cell.length_c   1.000
_cell.angle_alpha   90.00
_cell.angle_beta   90.00
_cell.angle_gamma   90.00
#
_symmetry.space_group_name_H-M   'P 1'
#
loop_
_entity.id
_entity.type
_entity.pdbx_description
1 polymer ?
#
loop_
_entity_poly.entity_id
_entity_poly.type
_entity_poly.pdbx_seq_one_letter_code
_entity_poly.pdbx_strand_id
1 'polypeptide(L)'
;MTTEKNETADGPKPKKRKKKILLPIAVVLLIAGLGAGGWFGYTTFFKSGYPRQTLEYVDLDDSVLKFSWARLPDVYHLMVDVNAEMALMKNEIKRIRRVGKAYPRQEKIVASEIKRWERSVQKLSGQLRRFQGQVEALYVTFRVNPEKGQAAIREKGPALASALQEAVNGVRSQTAALGAARVAPTGIKGVIAQIKNRFFH
;
A
#
# COMPACT_ATOMS: atom_id res chain seq x y z
N MET A 1 46.72 -79.51 22.06
CA MET A 1 47.77 -79.47 21.03
C MET A 1 47.11 -79.29 19.67
N THR A 2 47.74 -78.45 18.83
CA THR A 2 47.60 -78.32 17.36
C THR A 2 46.24 -77.83 16.81
N THR A 3 46.14 -76.56 16.38
CA THR A 3 46.15 -76.05 14.97
C THR A 3 44.95 -76.53 14.15
N GLU A 4 44.22 -75.70 13.40
CA GLU A 4 44.72 -74.97 12.23
C GLU A 4 43.72 -73.92 11.69
N LYS A 5 44.28 -72.93 10.97
CA LYS A 5 43.65 -71.81 10.26
C LYS A 5 42.83 -72.27 9.05
N ASN A 6 41.90 -71.42 8.54
CA ASN A 6 42.12 -70.75 7.25
C ASN A 6 41.08 -69.67 6.88
N GLU A 7 41.64 -68.62 6.28
CA GLU A 7 41.09 -67.54 5.45
C GLU A 7 40.07 -68.03 4.39
N THR A 8 39.24 -67.24 3.71
CA THR A 8 39.42 -65.92 3.09
C THR A 8 38.06 -65.40 2.60
N ALA A 9 38.01 -64.10 2.23
CA ALA A 9 37.37 -63.56 1.01
C ALA A 9 36.34 -62.42 1.22
N ASP A 10 36.83 -61.20 0.96
CA ASP A 10 36.23 -60.09 0.21
C ASP A 10 34.71 -59.88 0.25
N GLY A 11 34.28 -58.88 1.03
CA GLY A 11 32.97 -58.25 0.88
C GLY A 11 32.92 -57.25 -0.28
N PRO A 12 31.87 -57.24 -1.11
CA PRO A 12 31.73 -56.26 -2.19
C PRO A 12 31.26 -54.90 -1.64
N LYS A 13 31.93 -53.82 -2.08
CA LYS A 13 31.61 -52.41 -1.79
C LYS A 13 30.18 -52.03 -2.22
N PRO A 14 29.46 -51.15 -1.48
CA PRO A 14 28.09 -50.77 -1.80
C PRO A 14 28.02 -49.81 -3.01
N LYS A 15 27.19 -50.18 -4.00
CA LYS A 15 26.89 -49.39 -5.21
C LYS A 15 26.11 -48.12 -4.87
N LYS A 16 26.74 -46.95 -5.03
CA LYS A 16 26.08 -45.62 -5.03
C LYS A 16 25.40 -45.33 -6.38
N ARG A 17 24.10 -45.58 -6.53
CA ARG A 17 23.30 -45.02 -7.64
C ARG A 17 21.82 -44.82 -7.24
N LYS A 18 21.49 -43.69 -6.60
CA LYS A 18 20.10 -43.18 -6.44
C LYS A 18 20.04 -41.63 -6.43
N LYS A 19 20.68 -40.95 -7.37
CA LYS A 19 20.65 -39.46 -7.46
C LYS A 19 20.09 -38.88 -8.77
N LYS A 20 19.70 -39.69 -9.75
CA LYS A 20 19.31 -39.19 -11.08
C LYS A 20 17.80 -38.99 -11.32
N ILE A 21 16.92 -39.45 -10.41
CA ILE A 21 15.45 -39.33 -10.58
C ILE A 21 14.83 -38.26 -9.65
N LEU A 22 15.51 -37.87 -8.56
CA LEU A 22 15.03 -36.81 -7.66
C LEU A 22 15.12 -35.41 -8.27
N LEU A 23 16.09 -35.16 -9.15
CA LEU A 23 16.31 -33.86 -9.77
C LEU A 23 15.13 -33.39 -10.65
N PRO A 24 14.58 -34.19 -11.59
CA PRO A 24 13.44 -33.75 -12.40
C PRO A 24 12.15 -33.56 -11.58
N ILE A 25 11.91 -34.37 -10.54
CA ILE A 25 10.73 -34.23 -9.65
C ILE A 25 10.81 -32.93 -8.85
N ALA A 26 12.00 -32.58 -8.34
CA ALA A 26 12.21 -31.32 -7.64
C ALA A 26 11.98 -30.10 -8.55
N VAL A 27 12.41 -30.17 -9.82
CA VAL A 27 12.19 -29.10 -10.81
C VAL A 27 10.70 -28.95 -11.15
N VAL A 28 9.96 -30.05 -11.34
CA VAL A 28 8.51 -30.00 -11.60
C VAL A 28 7.74 -29.43 -10.41
N LEU A 29 8.10 -29.80 -9.17
CA LEU A 29 7.50 -29.23 -7.96
C LEU A 29 7.81 -27.73 -7.80
N LEU A 30 9.00 -27.29 -8.20
CA LEU A 30 9.40 -25.89 -8.13
C LEU A 30 8.65 -25.03 -9.18
N ILE A 31 8.46 -25.55 -10.39
CA ILE A 31 7.64 -24.89 -11.43
C ILE A 31 6.16 -24.87 -11.03
N ALA A 32 5.62 -25.96 -10.47
CA ALA A 32 4.25 -26.00 -9.96
C ALA A 32 4.04 -25.05 -8.78
N GLY A 33 5.02 -24.94 -7.88
CA GLY A 33 5.02 -23.98 -6.76
C GLY A 33 5.06 -22.52 -7.23
N LEU A 34 5.83 -22.21 -8.27
CA LEU A 34 5.85 -20.87 -8.89
C LEU A 34 4.55 -20.58 -9.65
N GLY A 35 3.96 -21.58 -10.31
CA GLY A 35 2.65 -21.43 -10.97
C GLY A 35 1.50 -21.20 -9.98
N ALA A 36 1.46 -21.96 -8.89
CA ALA A 36 0.47 -21.81 -7.82
C ALA A 36 0.67 -20.52 -7.01
N GLY A 37 1.92 -20.14 -6.73
CA GLY A 37 2.26 -18.88 -6.06
C GLY A 37 1.97 -17.66 -6.94
N GLY A 38 2.24 -17.76 -8.24
CA GLY A 38 1.87 -16.75 -9.23
C GLY A 38 0.36 -16.60 -9.38
N TRP A 39 -0.39 -17.70 -9.41
CA TRP A 39 -1.85 -17.69 -9.43
C TRP A 39 -2.44 -17.12 -8.14
N PHE A 40 -1.98 -17.55 -6.97
CA PHE A 40 -2.47 -17.06 -5.67
C PHE A 40 -2.10 -15.59 -5.44
N GLY A 41 -0.89 -15.18 -5.78
CA GLY A 41 -0.49 -13.76 -5.79
C GLY A 41 -1.35 -12.95 -6.75
N TYR A 42 -1.60 -13.47 -7.96
CA TYR A 42 -2.48 -12.82 -8.95
C TYR A 42 -3.93 -12.69 -8.43
N THR A 43 -4.52 -13.74 -7.87
CA THR A 43 -5.90 -13.67 -7.38
C THR A 43 -6.03 -12.82 -6.12
N THR A 44 -5.04 -12.84 -5.23
CA THR A 44 -5.13 -12.13 -3.95
C THR A 44 -4.86 -10.63 -4.11
N PHE A 45 -3.92 -10.25 -4.99
CA PHE A 45 -3.61 -8.84 -5.27
C PHE A 45 -4.40 -8.24 -6.43
N PHE A 46 -4.84 -9.03 -7.43
CA PHE A 46 -5.51 -8.53 -8.64
C PHE A 46 -6.98 -9.00 -8.82
N LYS A 47 -7.51 -9.92 -7.99
CA LYS A 47 -8.95 -10.30 -7.96
C LYS A 47 -9.65 -9.95 -6.63
N SER A 48 -9.22 -8.92 -5.89
CA SER A 48 -10.12 -8.33 -4.90
C SER A 48 -11.24 -7.61 -5.66
N GLY A 49 -12.52 -7.77 -5.28
CA GLY A 49 -13.57 -6.95 -5.88
C GLY A 49 -13.35 -5.46 -5.57
N TYR A 50 -13.98 -4.56 -6.33
CA TYR A 50 -13.97 -3.12 -6.06
C TYR A 50 -14.20 -2.85 -4.55
N PRO A 51 -13.22 -2.30 -3.82
CA PRO A 51 -13.36 -2.06 -2.40
C PRO A 51 -14.31 -0.88 -2.20
N ARG A 52 -15.50 -1.16 -1.67
CA ARG A 52 -16.47 -0.14 -1.28
C ARG A 52 -15.98 0.58 -0.02
N GLN A 53 -14.98 1.43 -0.18
CA GLN A 53 -14.51 2.34 0.86
C GLN A 53 -15.01 3.74 0.56
N THR A 54 -15.43 4.45 1.61
CA THR A 54 -15.88 5.84 1.50
C THR A 54 -14.67 6.74 1.28
N LEU A 55 -14.67 7.47 0.17
CA LEU A 55 -13.67 8.48 -0.14
C LEU A 55 -14.27 9.87 0.11
N GLU A 56 -14.25 10.32 1.37
CA GLU A 56 -14.87 11.58 1.85
C GLU A 56 -14.52 12.81 0.99
N TYR A 57 -13.30 12.85 0.43
CA TYR A 57 -12.81 13.98 -0.35
C TYR A 57 -12.83 13.73 -1.87
N VAL A 58 -13.29 12.56 -2.31
CA VAL A 58 -13.40 12.23 -3.74
C VAL A 58 -14.87 12.29 -4.15
N ASP A 59 -15.20 13.29 -4.97
CA ASP A 59 -16.54 13.54 -5.47
C ASP A 59 -16.70 12.90 -6.85
N LEU A 60 -16.79 11.57 -6.88
CA LEU A 60 -16.99 10.79 -8.09
C LEU A 60 -18.12 9.78 -7.87
N ASP A 61 -18.97 9.63 -8.88
CA ASP A 61 -20.00 8.60 -8.89
C ASP A 61 -19.40 7.20 -8.75
N ASP A 62 -20.13 6.29 -8.10
CA ASP A 62 -19.71 4.90 -7.88
C ASP A 62 -19.35 4.18 -9.19
N SER A 63 -20.01 4.50 -10.31
CA SER A 63 -19.64 3.96 -11.62
C SER A 63 -18.26 4.43 -12.10
N VAL A 64 -17.90 5.69 -11.84
CA VAL A 64 -16.59 6.25 -12.22
C VAL A 64 -15.51 5.69 -11.29
N LEU A 65 -15.81 5.52 -10.00
CA LEU A 65 -14.88 4.88 -9.06
C LEU A 65 -14.62 3.41 -9.43
N LYS A 66 -15.65 2.65 -9.80
CA LYS A 66 -15.48 1.27 -10.31
C LYS A 66 -14.69 1.24 -11.60
N PHE A 67 -14.95 2.18 -12.51
CA PHE A 67 -14.19 2.29 -13.76
C PHE A 67 -12.71 2.59 -13.49
N SER A 68 -12.41 3.55 -12.63
CA SER A 68 -11.02 3.89 -12.29
C SER A 68 -10.32 2.72 -11.61
N TRP A 69 -10.97 2.02 -10.68
CA TRP A 69 -10.43 0.80 -10.10
C TRP A 69 -10.11 -0.28 -11.15
N ALA A 70 -11.01 -0.51 -12.11
CA ALA A 70 -10.86 -1.57 -13.10
C ALA A 70 -9.88 -1.24 -14.24
N ARG A 71 -9.78 0.03 -14.65
CA ARG A 71 -9.07 0.45 -15.87
C ARG A 71 -7.88 1.36 -15.62
N LEU A 72 -7.82 2.00 -14.46
CA LEU A 72 -6.78 2.94 -14.04
C LEU A 72 -6.39 2.65 -12.57
N PRO A 73 -5.97 1.42 -12.23
CA PRO A 73 -5.79 1.01 -10.83
C PRO A 73 -4.82 1.92 -10.08
N ASP A 74 -3.73 2.36 -10.71
CA ASP A 74 -2.76 3.27 -10.11
C ASP A 74 -3.40 4.61 -9.74
N VAL A 75 -4.23 5.17 -10.63
CA VAL A 75 -4.97 6.41 -10.37
C VAL A 75 -5.96 6.22 -9.23
N TYR A 76 -6.67 5.09 -9.21
CA TYR A 76 -7.59 4.76 -8.12
C TYR A 76 -6.86 4.73 -6.78
N HIS A 77 -5.78 3.96 -6.66
CA HIS A 77 -5.00 3.86 -5.42
C HIS A 77 -4.44 5.22 -4.98
N LEU A 78 -4.01 6.06 -5.92
CA LEU A 78 -3.56 7.40 -5.59
C LEU A 78 -4.68 8.33 -5.13
N MET A 79 -5.90 8.19 -5.63
CA MET A 79 -7.06 8.91 -5.07
C MET A 79 -7.35 8.48 -3.63
N VAL A 80 -7.16 7.20 -3.30
CA VAL A 80 -7.26 6.69 -1.92
C VAL A 80 -6.20 7.35 -1.03
N ASP A 81 -4.96 7.42 -1.51
CA ASP A 81 -3.86 8.07 -0.80
C ASP A 81 -4.16 9.57 -0.58
N VAL A 82 -4.57 10.30 -1.62
CA VAL A 82 -4.98 11.71 -1.50
C VAL A 82 -6.07 11.87 -0.43
N ASN A 83 -7.08 11.02 -0.46
CA ASN A 83 -8.17 11.05 0.53
C ASN A 83 -7.65 10.86 1.96
N ALA A 84 -6.74 9.91 2.18
CA ALA A 84 -6.11 9.68 3.47
C ALA A 84 -5.28 10.88 3.94
N GLU A 85 -4.47 11.47 3.06
CA GLU A 85 -3.67 12.65 3.37
C GLU A 85 -4.53 13.87 3.71
N MET A 86 -5.62 14.09 2.95
CA MET A 86 -6.59 15.14 3.26
C MET A 86 -7.24 14.94 4.62
N ALA A 87 -7.60 13.70 4.98
CA ALA A 87 -8.14 13.39 6.30
C ALA A 87 -7.12 13.70 7.42
N LEU A 88 -5.84 13.36 7.23
CA LEU A 88 -4.78 13.67 8.20
C LEU A 88 -4.64 15.19 8.41
N MET A 89 -4.55 15.96 7.32
CA MET A 89 -4.44 17.42 7.40
C MET A 89 -5.66 18.07 8.07
N LYS A 90 -6.88 17.63 7.73
CA LYS A 90 -8.12 18.15 8.35
C LYS A 90 -8.20 17.82 9.83
N ASN A 91 -7.76 16.63 10.24
CA ASN A 91 -7.70 16.24 11.64
C ASN A 91 -6.67 17.06 12.42
N GLU A 92 -5.54 17.36 11.81
CA GLU A 92 -4.51 18.20 12.42
C GLU A 92 -4.98 19.64 12.61
N ILE A 93 -5.67 20.22 11.62
CA ILE A 93 -6.35 21.52 11.78
C ILE A 93 -7.31 21.49 12.97
N LYS A 94 -8.12 20.42 13.12
CA LYS A 94 -9.03 20.27 14.28
C LYS A 94 -8.25 20.19 15.60
N ARG A 95 -7.11 19.48 15.64
CA ARG A 95 -6.24 19.39 16.82
C ARG A 95 -5.68 20.75 17.20
N ILE A 96 -5.11 21.48 16.24
CA ILE A 96 -4.52 22.81 16.46
C ILE A 96 -5.61 23.80 16.93
N ARG A 97 -6.82 23.76 16.36
CA ARG A 97 -7.96 24.58 16.83
C ARG A 97 -8.32 24.28 18.29
N ARG A 98 -8.30 23.01 18.72
CA ARG A 98 -8.53 22.65 20.13
C ARG A 98 -7.44 23.23 21.04
N VAL A 99 -6.17 23.18 20.63
CA VAL A 99 -5.06 23.80 21.37
C VAL A 99 -5.27 25.30 21.48
N GLY A 100 -5.64 25.99 20.39
CA GLY A 100 -5.91 27.44 20.43
C GLY A 100 -7.02 27.85 21.40
N LYS A 101 -8.09 27.03 21.52
CA LYS A 101 -9.15 27.28 22.51
C LYS A 101 -8.63 27.21 23.95
N ALA A 102 -7.64 26.36 24.23
CA ALA A 102 -7.04 26.24 25.57
C ALA A 102 -6.02 27.36 25.88
N TYR A 103 -5.45 27.99 24.85
CA TYR A 103 -4.41 29.03 25.00
C TYR A 103 -4.74 30.29 24.18
N PRO A 104 -5.79 31.05 24.56
CA PRO A 104 -6.29 32.17 23.75
C PRO A 104 -5.25 33.30 23.56
N ARG A 105 -4.33 33.49 24.51
CA ARG A 105 -3.24 34.48 24.39
C ARG A 105 -2.23 34.16 23.28
N GLN A 106 -2.21 32.93 22.78
CA GLN A 106 -1.30 32.45 21.73
C GLN A 106 -2.00 32.31 20.36
N GLU A 107 -3.11 33.02 20.15
CA GLU A 107 -3.91 32.94 18.92
C GLU A 107 -3.09 33.14 17.64
N LYS A 108 -2.12 34.07 17.64
CA LYS A 108 -1.28 34.35 16.46
C LYS A 108 -0.49 33.12 15.97
N ILE A 109 0.05 32.33 16.89
CA ILE A 109 0.81 31.10 16.58
C ILE A 109 -0.15 30.04 16.02
N VAL A 110 -1.32 29.91 16.63
CA VAL A 110 -2.33 28.94 16.20
C VAL A 110 -2.89 29.29 14.82
N ALA A 111 -3.20 30.56 14.58
CA ALA A 111 -3.73 31.03 13.31
C ALA A 111 -2.73 30.85 12.16
N SER A 112 -1.45 31.13 12.39
CA SER A 112 -0.41 30.94 11.35
C SER A 112 -0.25 29.46 10.96
N GLU A 113 -0.26 28.56 11.95
CA GLU A 113 -0.15 27.12 11.70
C GLU A 113 -1.41 26.58 11.01
N ILE A 114 -2.62 26.94 11.46
CA ILE A 114 -3.87 26.58 10.78
C ILE A 114 -3.85 27.02 9.31
N LYS A 115 -3.44 28.27 9.05
CA LYS A 115 -3.37 28.83 7.70
C LYS A 115 -2.40 28.05 6.81
N ARG A 116 -1.28 27.56 7.36
CA ARG A 116 -0.33 26.71 6.64
C ARG A 116 -0.98 25.39 6.21
N TRP A 117 -1.66 24.69 7.11
CA TRP A 117 -2.36 23.44 6.78
C TRP A 117 -3.54 23.66 5.83
N GLU A 118 -4.32 24.72 6.01
CA GLU A 118 -5.45 25.06 5.14
C GLU A 118 -5.00 25.32 3.70
N ARG A 119 -3.85 25.97 3.50
CA ARG A 119 -3.26 26.15 2.16
C ARG A 119 -2.92 24.82 1.49
N SER A 120 -2.31 23.87 2.22
CA SER A 120 -1.99 22.54 1.69
C SER A 120 -3.25 21.77 1.32
N VAL A 121 -4.29 21.81 2.18
CA VAL A 121 -5.61 21.22 1.90
C VAL A 121 -6.24 21.83 0.66
N GLN A 122 -6.26 23.16 0.55
CA GLN A 122 -6.83 23.85 -0.60
C GLN A 122 -6.10 23.48 -1.89
N LYS A 123 -4.77 23.49 -1.87
CA LYS A 123 -3.95 23.10 -3.03
C LYS A 123 -4.26 21.68 -3.47
N LEU A 124 -4.22 20.72 -2.54
CA LEU A 124 -4.47 19.31 -2.85
C LEU A 124 -5.91 19.07 -3.33
N SER A 125 -6.90 19.71 -2.71
CA SER A 125 -8.31 19.64 -3.15
C SER A 125 -8.51 20.19 -4.57
N GLY A 126 -7.82 21.27 -4.92
CA GLY A 126 -7.88 21.85 -6.26
C GLY A 126 -7.26 20.94 -7.32
N GLN A 127 -6.14 20.28 -6.99
CA GLN A 127 -5.53 19.27 -7.84
C GLN A 127 -6.44 18.05 -7.99
N LEU A 128 -6.97 17.53 -6.87
CA LEU A 128 -7.87 16.38 -6.86
C LEU A 128 -9.12 16.63 -7.72
N ARG A 129 -9.75 17.80 -7.62
CA ARG A 129 -10.91 18.16 -8.45
C ARG A 129 -10.60 18.13 -9.95
N ARG A 130 -9.42 18.63 -10.35
CA ARG A 130 -8.99 18.57 -11.76
C ARG A 130 -8.80 17.13 -12.22
N PHE A 131 -8.21 16.30 -11.37
CA PHE A 131 -8.01 14.88 -11.66
C PHE A 131 -9.33 14.10 -11.76
N GLN A 132 -10.28 14.36 -10.87
CA GLN A 132 -11.62 13.78 -10.94
C GLN A 132 -12.28 14.07 -12.30
N GLY A 133 -12.24 15.33 -12.76
CA GLY A 133 -12.77 15.69 -14.07
C GLY A 133 -12.06 14.98 -15.24
N GLN A 134 -10.76 14.72 -15.13
CA GLN A 134 -10.02 13.94 -16.14
C GLN A 134 -10.41 12.46 -16.13
N VAL A 135 -10.61 11.86 -14.95
CA VAL A 135 -11.09 10.48 -14.82
C VAL A 135 -12.50 10.34 -15.39
N GLU A 136 -13.39 11.29 -15.08
CA GLU A 136 -14.74 11.35 -15.66
C GLU A 136 -14.70 11.46 -17.18
N ALA A 137 -13.85 12.33 -17.73
CA ALA A 137 -13.72 12.47 -19.18
C ALA A 137 -13.26 11.16 -19.83
N LEU A 138 -12.31 10.43 -19.22
CA LEU A 138 -11.89 9.11 -19.70
C LEU A 138 -13.03 8.08 -19.60
N TYR A 139 -13.78 8.09 -18.49
CA TYR A 139 -14.94 7.22 -18.31
C TYR A 139 -16.00 7.48 -19.39
N VAL A 140 -16.41 8.73 -19.58
CA VAL A 140 -17.41 9.11 -20.60
C VAL A 140 -16.92 8.75 -21.99
N THR A 141 -15.65 9.04 -22.32
CA THR A 141 -15.07 8.67 -23.62
C THR A 141 -15.15 7.16 -23.84
N PHE A 142 -14.81 6.36 -22.82
CA PHE A 142 -14.90 4.90 -22.89
C PHE A 142 -16.33 4.38 -23.03
N ARG A 143 -17.30 5.03 -22.37
CA ARG A 143 -18.73 4.67 -22.48
C ARG A 143 -19.32 4.99 -23.85
N VAL A 144 -18.90 6.10 -24.47
CA VAL A 144 -19.39 6.53 -25.78
C VAL A 144 -18.68 5.79 -26.91
N ASN A 145 -17.36 5.61 -26.81
CA ASN A 145 -16.56 4.88 -27.79
C ASN A 145 -15.47 4.06 -27.07
N PRO A 146 -15.69 2.75 -26.86
CA PRO A 146 -14.78 1.90 -26.11
C PRO A 146 -13.36 1.84 -26.66
N GLU A 147 -13.19 1.83 -27.99
CA GLU A 147 -11.86 1.80 -28.62
C GLU A 147 -11.08 3.09 -28.38
N LYS A 148 -11.73 4.24 -28.65
CA LYS A 148 -11.13 5.55 -28.40
C LYS A 148 -10.86 5.78 -26.92
N GLY A 149 -11.76 5.35 -26.05
CA GLY A 149 -11.57 5.41 -24.60
C GLY A 149 -10.40 4.54 -24.15
N GLN A 150 -10.27 3.32 -24.68
CA GLN A 150 -9.16 2.43 -24.36
C GLN A 150 -7.81 3.00 -24.82
N ALA A 151 -7.76 3.65 -25.98
CA ALA A 151 -6.59 4.38 -26.45
C ALA A 151 -6.26 5.56 -25.51
N ALA A 152 -7.25 6.39 -25.17
CA ALA A 152 -7.07 7.53 -24.27
C ALA A 152 -6.62 7.13 -22.86
N ILE A 153 -7.11 6.00 -22.33
CA ILE A 153 -6.68 5.43 -21.05
C ILE A 153 -5.19 5.07 -21.11
N ARG A 154 -4.74 4.41 -22.18
CA ARG A 154 -3.33 4.02 -22.35
C ARG A 154 -2.42 5.22 -22.50
N GLU A 155 -2.87 6.24 -23.22
CA GLU A 155 -2.12 7.46 -23.48
C GLU A 155 -2.02 8.36 -22.23
N LYS A 156 -3.15 8.62 -21.56
CA LYS A 156 -3.26 9.63 -20.50
C LYS A 156 -3.17 9.07 -19.09
N GLY A 157 -3.48 7.79 -18.91
CA GLY A 157 -3.48 7.13 -17.60
C GLY A 157 -2.15 7.26 -16.84
N PRO A 158 -0.99 6.96 -17.45
CA PRO A 158 0.30 7.08 -16.78
C PRO A 158 0.63 8.53 -16.37
N ALA A 159 0.38 9.51 -17.23
CA ALA A 159 0.60 10.91 -16.91
C ALA A 159 -0.30 11.40 -15.77
N LEU A 160 -1.56 10.94 -15.76
CA LEU A 160 -2.50 11.21 -14.68
C LEU A 160 -1.99 10.62 -13.35
N ALA A 161 -1.57 9.35 -13.35
CA ALA A 161 -1.01 8.70 -12.16
C ALA A 161 0.22 9.43 -11.64
N SER A 162 1.19 9.78 -12.50
CA SER A 162 2.38 10.55 -12.10
C SER A 162 2.01 11.88 -11.48
N ALA A 163 1.06 12.61 -12.06
CA ALA A 163 0.62 13.91 -11.54
C ALA A 163 -0.08 13.80 -10.18
N LEU A 164 -0.90 12.76 -9.94
CA LEU A 164 -1.45 12.50 -8.61
C LEU A 164 -0.35 12.12 -7.62
N GLN A 165 0.60 11.27 -8.04
CA GLN A 165 1.69 10.82 -7.20
C GLN A 165 2.56 11.98 -6.73
N GLU A 166 2.86 12.93 -7.60
CA GLU A 166 3.54 14.18 -7.27
C GLU A 166 2.73 15.03 -6.28
N ALA A 167 1.40 15.15 -6.48
CA ALA A 167 0.53 15.88 -5.58
C ALA A 167 0.52 15.27 -4.16
N VAL A 168 0.43 13.94 -4.06
CA VAL A 168 0.51 13.20 -2.79
C VAL A 168 1.88 13.38 -2.14
N ASN A 169 2.97 13.20 -2.90
CA ASN A 169 4.32 13.35 -2.37
C ASN A 169 4.59 14.78 -1.87
N GLY A 170 3.99 15.79 -2.51
CA GLY A 170 4.09 17.19 -2.10
C GLY A 170 3.49 17.47 -0.72
N VAL A 171 2.54 16.66 -0.24
CA VAL A 171 1.95 16.80 1.10
C VAL A 171 2.46 15.78 2.12
N ARG A 172 2.99 14.63 1.65
CA ARG A 172 3.50 13.56 2.52
C ARG A 172 4.60 14.02 3.46
N SER A 173 5.48 14.92 3.04
CA SER A 173 6.52 15.47 3.92
C SER A 173 5.92 16.23 5.12
N GLN A 174 4.77 16.87 4.92
CA GLN A 174 4.06 17.60 5.97
C GLN A 174 3.29 16.64 6.89
N THR A 175 2.71 15.56 6.37
CA THR A 175 1.90 14.59 7.12
C THR A 175 2.68 13.41 7.69
N ALA A 176 3.93 13.17 7.29
CA ALA A 176 4.74 12.05 7.74
C ALA A 176 4.82 11.94 9.28
N ALA A 177 5.00 13.07 9.96
CA ALA A 177 5.01 13.13 11.42
C ALA A 177 3.67 12.74 12.06
N LEU A 178 2.54 13.02 11.37
CA LEU A 178 1.20 12.65 11.83
C LEU A 178 0.94 11.14 11.66
N GLY A 179 1.50 10.53 10.61
CA GLY A 179 1.43 9.09 10.38
C GLY A 179 2.24 8.28 11.40
N ALA A 180 3.47 8.72 11.71
CA ALA A 180 4.33 8.08 12.71
C ALA A 180 3.78 8.20 14.14
N ALA A 181 3.09 9.31 14.47
CA ALA A 181 2.44 9.50 15.76
C ALA A 181 1.30 8.49 16.04
N ARG A 182 0.81 7.75 15.02
CA ARG A 182 -0.14 6.64 15.19
C ARG A 182 0.52 5.28 15.47
N VAL A 183 1.84 5.14 15.26
CA VAL A 183 2.63 3.96 15.69
C VAL A 183 3.41 4.29 16.97
N ALA A 184 2.77 4.97 17.92
CA ALA A 184 3.16 4.76 19.32
C ALA A 184 2.71 3.33 19.68
N PRO A 185 3.57 2.47 20.23
CA PRO A 185 3.26 1.05 20.38
C PRO A 185 2.14 0.85 21.39
N THR A 186 0.89 0.83 20.93
CA THR A 186 -0.20 0.13 21.61
C THR A 186 0.01 -1.36 21.42
N GLY A 187 0.97 -1.87 22.18
CA GLY A 187 1.23 -3.27 22.39
C GLY A 187 1.86 -3.42 23.78
N ILE A 188 1.90 -4.64 24.29
CA ILE A 188 2.36 -5.00 25.65
C ILE A 188 3.70 -4.33 26.03
N LYS A 189 4.56 -4.04 25.04
CA LYS A 189 5.83 -3.31 25.23
C LYS A 189 5.66 -1.86 25.73
N GLY A 190 4.62 -1.13 25.32
CA GLY A 190 4.31 0.22 25.82
C GLY A 190 3.81 0.22 27.26
N VAL A 191 3.07 -0.83 27.65
CA VAL A 191 2.61 -1.04 29.03
C VAL A 191 3.78 -1.41 29.95
N ILE A 192 4.70 -2.26 29.50
CA ILE A 192 5.91 -2.62 30.27
C ILE A 192 6.82 -1.40 30.50
N ALA A 193 6.96 -0.53 29.51
CA ALA A 193 7.75 0.71 29.65
C ALA A 193 7.14 1.69 30.67
N GLN A 194 5.80 1.80 30.73
CA GLN A 194 5.13 2.65 31.72
C GLN A 194 5.21 2.08 33.14
N ILE A 195 5.18 0.75 33.30
CA ILE A 195 5.31 0.11 34.62
C ILE A 195 6.75 0.25 35.15
N LYS A 196 7.76 0.09 34.29
CA LYS A 196 9.17 0.21 34.71
C LYS A 196 9.51 1.61 35.24
N ASN A 197 8.92 2.67 34.69
CA ASN A 197 9.14 4.04 35.18
C ASN A 197 8.37 4.38 36.47
N ARG A 198 7.42 3.55 36.91
CA ARG A 198 6.64 3.79 38.13
C ARG A 198 7.17 3.07 39.38
N PHE A 199 8.09 2.11 39.20
CA PHE A 199 8.63 1.29 40.29
C PHE A 199 10.13 1.49 40.54
N PHE A 200 10.81 2.36 39.78
CA PHE A 200 12.24 2.68 39.96
C PHE A 200 12.47 4.16 40.28
N HIS A 201 11.57 4.76 41.05
CA HIS A 201 11.87 5.89 41.93
C HIS A 201 11.43 5.54 43.34
#